data_AF-A0A537AT86-F1
#
_entry.id   AF-A0A537AT86-F1
#
_cell.length_a   1.000
_cell.length_b   1.000
_cell.length_c   1.000
_cell.angle_alpha   90.00
_cell.angle_beta   90.00
_cell.angle_gamma   90.00
#
_symmetry.space_group_name_H-M   'P 1'
#
loop_
_entity.id
_entity.type
_entity.pdbx_description
1 polymer ?
#
loop_
_entity_poly.entity_id
_entity_poly.type
_entity_poly.pdbx_seq_one_letter_code
_entity_poly.pdbx_strand_id
1 'polypeptide(L)'
;MRTSKQSSRIPFAIAAFATIVSATARAEYRCNAQALPEEKRACELVKQGPDALRMFIDRTRAIYGLYFYDYVTDADWDRWDAARQGGEAQSKVAIRQDDGSAVGWPTK
;
A
#
# COMPACT_ATOMS: atom_id res chain seq x y z
N MET A 1 9.69 -58.65 10.26
CA MET A 1 8.22 -58.52 10.24
C MET A 1 7.72 -58.16 11.64
N ARG A 2 6.73 -57.25 11.73
CA ARG A 2 5.90 -56.85 12.90
C ARG A 2 6.56 -55.92 13.94
N THR A 3 6.49 -54.60 13.78
CA THR A 3 5.43 -53.63 14.21
C THR A 3 5.35 -53.39 15.72
N SER A 4 5.60 -52.15 16.18
CA SER A 4 4.70 -51.44 17.12
C SER A 4 5.12 -49.99 17.45
N LYS A 5 4.29 -49.06 16.97
CA LYS A 5 3.73 -47.85 17.60
C LYS A 5 4.67 -46.79 18.21
N GLN A 6 5.07 -45.87 17.34
CA GLN A 6 5.42 -44.49 17.68
C GLN A 6 4.15 -43.71 18.06
N SER A 7 3.98 -43.41 19.35
CA SER A 7 2.90 -42.56 19.85
C SER A 7 3.39 -41.11 19.89
N SER A 8 3.40 -40.45 18.73
CA SER A 8 3.67 -39.01 18.65
C SER A 8 2.34 -38.26 18.69
N ARG A 9 2.06 -37.62 19.82
CA ARG A 9 0.94 -36.69 19.98
C ARG A 9 1.24 -35.45 19.13
N ILE A 10 0.63 -35.35 17.95
CA ILE A 10 0.74 -34.18 17.07
C ILE A 10 -0.25 -33.13 17.59
N PRO A 11 0.20 -32.00 18.15
CA PRO A 11 -0.71 -30.90 18.46
C PRO A 11 -1.22 -30.31 17.15
N PHE A 12 -2.54 -30.21 17.01
CA PHE A 12 -3.22 -29.47 15.96
C PHE A 12 -2.79 -28.00 16.05
N ALA A 13 -1.81 -27.60 15.26
CA ALA A 13 -1.56 -26.20 14.97
C ALA A 13 -2.69 -25.71 14.07
N ILE A 14 -3.57 -24.87 14.62
CA ILE A 14 -4.62 -24.19 13.87
C ILE A 14 -3.91 -23.26 12.88
N ALA A 15 -3.86 -23.66 11.62
CA ALA A 15 -3.44 -22.80 10.52
C ALA A 15 -4.51 -21.72 10.36
N ALA A 16 -4.24 -20.53 10.89
CA ALA A 16 -4.99 -19.33 10.55
C ALA A 16 -4.66 -18.96 9.08
N PHE A 17 -5.43 -19.52 8.15
CA PHE A 17 -5.43 -19.04 6.77
C PHE A 17 -6.06 -17.65 6.76
N ALA A 18 -5.22 -16.62 6.67
CA ALA A 18 -5.63 -15.25 6.46
C ALA A 18 -6.35 -15.14 5.09
N THR A 19 -7.68 -15.02 5.11
CA THR A 19 -8.49 -14.77 3.91
C THR A 19 -8.44 -13.29 3.54
N ILE A 20 -7.33 -12.82 2.95
CA ILE A 20 -7.17 -11.42 2.51
C ILE A 20 -7.35 -11.25 0.99
N VAL A 21 -7.50 -12.33 0.22
CA VAL A 21 -7.38 -12.32 -1.26
C VAL A 21 -8.52 -11.60 -2.03
N SER A 22 -9.53 -11.05 -1.36
CA SER A 22 -10.71 -10.52 -2.08
C SER A 22 -10.54 -9.10 -2.66
N ALA A 23 -9.70 -8.26 -2.07
CA ALA A 23 -9.51 -6.87 -2.54
C ALA A 23 -8.59 -6.81 -3.78
N THR A 24 -7.55 -7.64 -3.81
CA THR A 24 -6.57 -7.68 -4.91
C THR A 24 -7.22 -8.12 -6.23
N ALA A 25 -8.06 -9.16 -6.18
CA ALA A 25 -8.68 -9.72 -7.37
C ALA A 25 -9.61 -8.73 -8.10
N ARG A 26 -10.27 -7.82 -7.38
CA ARG A 26 -11.14 -6.79 -7.99
C ARG A 26 -10.35 -5.67 -8.67
N ALA A 27 -9.32 -5.15 -8.02
CA ALA A 27 -8.46 -4.13 -8.61
C ALA A 27 -7.70 -4.68 -9.81
N GLU A 28 -7.18 -5.91 -9.69
CA GLU A 28 -6.45 -6.57 -10.76
C GLU A 28 -7.37 -6.89 -11.95
N TYR A 29 -8.61 -7.32 -11.71
CA TYR A 29 -9.61 -7.47 -12.76
C TYR A 29 -9.93 -6.14 -13.45
N ARG A 30 -10.17 -5.07 -12.69
CA ARG A 30 -10.49 -3.73 -13.23
C ARG A 30 -9.34 -3.13 -14.01
N CYS A 31 -8.09 -3.40 -13.62
CA CYS A 31 -6.93 -2.87 -14.32
C CYS A 31 -6.50 -3.72 -15.53
N ASN A 32 -6.80 -5.03 -15.55
CA ASN A 32 -6.40 -5.93 -16.62
C ASN A 32 -7.50 -6.28 -17.64
N ALA A 33 -8.78 -6.32 -17.24
CA ALA A 33 -9.88 -6.75 -18.09
C ALA A 33 -10.61 -5.54 -18.69
N GLN A 34 -10.57 -5.40 -20.03
CA GLN A 34 -11.32 -4.42 -20.85
C GLN A 34 -11.71 -3.12 -20.12
N ALA A 35 -10.74 -2.53 -19.43
CA ALA A 35 -10.94 -1.38 -18.59
C ALA A 35 -11.32 -0.19 -19.47
N LEU A 36 -12.40 0.51 -19.12
CA LEU A 36 -12.73 1.79 -19.75
C LEU A 36 -11.51 2.73 -19.65
N PRO A 37 -11.33 3.69 -20.57
CA PRO A 37 -10.18 4.60 -20.54
C PRO A 37 -9.96 5.28 -19.17
N GLU A 38 -11.04 5.58 -18.47
CA GLU A 38 -11.05 6.19 -17.14
C GLU A 38 -10.56 5.22 -16.06
N GLU A 39 -10.87 3.93 -16.18
CA GLU A 39 -10.40 2.89 -15.28
C GLU A 39 -8.90 2.66 -15.45
N LYS A 40 -8.40 2.67 -16.70
CA LYS A 40 -6.95 2.63 -16.96
C LYS A 40 -6.23 3.81 -16.31
N ARG A 41 -6.82 5.00 -16.44
CA ARG A 41 -6.29 6.21 -15.82
C ARG A 41 -6.28 6.13 -14.29
N ALA A 42 -7.33 5.57 -13.68
CA ALA A 42 -7.34 5.30 -12.24
C ALA A 42 -6.19 4.36 -11.85
N CYS A 43 -5.97 3.26 -12.59
CA CYS A 43 -4.87 2.32 -12.34
C CYS A 43 -3.48 2.95 -12.50
N GLU A 44 -3.31 3.89 -13.42
CA GLU A 44 -2.05 4.66 -13.55
C GLU A 44 -1.83 5.58 -12.35
N LEU A 45 -2.88 6.22 -11.84
CA LEU A 45 -2.81 7.14 -10.71
C LEU A 45 -2.53 6.44 -9.38
N VAL A 46 -2.90 5.16 -9.22
CA VAL A 46 -2.49 4.33 -8.08
C VAL A 46 -0.97 4.35 -7.90
N LYS A 47 -0.22 4.33 -9.01
CA LYS A 47 1.26 4.36 -8.97
C LYS A 47 1.82 5.72 -8.53
N GLN A 48 1.07 6.80 -8.75
CA GLN A 48 1.49 8.16 -8.39
C GLN A 48 1.26 8.47 -6.92
N GLY A 49 0.23 7.89 -6.31
CA GLY A 49 -0.05 8.03 -4.90
C GLY A 49 -1.54 8.07 -4.57
N PRO A 50 -1.86 7.95 -3.27
CA PRO A 50 -3.25 7.87 -2.83
C PRO A 50 -4.02 9.16 -3.09
N ASP A 51 -3.39 10.32 -2.99
CA ASP A 51 -4.06 11.62 -3.17
C ASP A 51 -4.38 11.91 -4.64
N ALA A 52 -3.47 11.55 -5.55
CA ALA A 52 -3.69 11.68 -6.99
C ALA A 52 -4.90 10.85 -7.44
N LEU A 53 -5.02 9.61 -6.94
CA LEU A 53 -6.16 8.75 -7.20
C LEU A 53 -7.45 9.31 -6.58
N ARG A 54 -7.41 9.79 -5.33
CA ARG A 54 -8.58 10.40 -4.67
C ARG A 54 -9.12 11.59 -5.45
N MET A 55 -8.25 12.52 -5.85
CA MET A 55 -8.67 13.70 -6.61
C MET A 55 -9.32 13.33 -7.95
N PHE A 56 -8.75 12.35 -8.65
CA PHE A 56 -9.32 11.88 -9.91
C PHE A 56 -10.70 11.26 -9.71
N ILE A 57 -10.84 10.37 -8.73
CA ILE A 57 -12.10 9.69 -8.44
C ILE A 57 -13.15 10.68 -7.97
N ASP A 58 -12.81 11.60 -7.07
CA ASP A 58 -13.76 12.62 -6.59
C ASP A 58 -14.35 13.43 -7.75
N ARG A 59 -13.50 13.85 -8.69
CA ARG A 59 -13.92 14.61 -9.89
C ARG A 59 -14.74 13.78 -10.89
N THR A 60 -14.51 12.48 -10.96
CA THR A 60 -15.06 11.61 -12.01
C THR A 60 -16.21 10.72 -11.52
N ARG A 61 -16.39 10.58 -10.21
CA ARG A 61 -17.37 9.71 -9.57
C ARG A 61 -18.80 9.99 -10.03
N ALA A 62 -19.16 11.27 -10.18
CA ALA A 62 -20.51 11.65 -10.61
C ALA A 62 -20.83 11.24 -12.07
N ILE A 63 -19.80 11.06 -12.90
CA ILE A 63 -19.96 10.79 -14.34
C ILE A 63 -19.82 9.28 -14.61
N TYR A 64 -18.83 8.65 -13.99
CA TYR A 64 -18.41 7.28 -14.31
C TYR A 64 -18.66 6.27 -13.18
N GLY A 65 -19.09 6.73 -12.00
CA GLY A 65 -19.40 5.85 -10.87
C GLY A 65 -18.18 5.11 -10.31
N LEU A 66 -16.97 5.67 -10.45
CA LEU A 66 -15.73 5.06 -9.96
C LEU A 66 -15.60 5.18 -8.44
N TYR A 67 -15.01 4.17 -7.80
CA TYR A 67 -14.76 4.14 -6.35
C TYR A 67 -13.32 3.83 -6.04
N PHE A 68 -12.76 4.52 -5.03
CA PHE A 68 -11.35 4.42 -4.67
C PHE A 68 -10.91 3.00 -4.35
N TYR A 69 -11.66 2.29 -3.51
CA TYR A 69 -11.32 0.95 -3.08
C TYR A 69 -11.47 -0.12 -4.17
N ASP A 70 -12.03 0.21 -5.33
CA ASP A 70 -12.08 -0.71 -6.47
C ASP A 70 -10.74 -0.81 -7.21
N TYR A 71 -9.82 0.14 -6.99
CA TYR A 71 -8.54 0.22 -7.72
C TYR A 71 -7.30 0.04 -6.83
N VAL A 72 -7.49 -0.07 -5.52
CA VAL A 72 -6.39 -0.10 -4.54
C VAL A 72 -6.28 -1.48 -3.91
N THR A 73 -5.06 -2.00 -3.88
CA THR A 73 -4.73 -3.26 -3.21
C THR A 73 -4.03 -3.02 -1.88
N ASP A 74 -3.96 -4.05 -1.02
CA ASP A 74 -3.16 -3.99 0.21
C ASP A 74 -1.68 -3.69 -0.08
N ALA A 75 -1.13 -4.22 -1.18
CA ALA A 75 0.24 -3.93 -1.59
C ALA A 75 0.46 -2.44 -1.96
N ASP A 76 -0.57 -1.76 -2.46
CA ASP A 76 -0.49 -0.32 -2.72
C ASP A 76 -0.51 0.47 -1.41
N TRP A 77 -1.30 0.04 -0.42
CA TRP A 77 -1.29 0.62 0.92
C TRP A 77 0.09 0.49 1.58
N ASP A 78 0.68 -0.70 1.56
CA ASP A 78 2.01 -0.95 2.12
C ASP A 78 3.07 -0.10 1.43
N ARG A 79 3.00 0.02 0.10
CA ARG A 79 3.91 0.86 -0.69
C ARG A 79 3.81 2.33 -0.28
N TRP A 80 2.60 2.86 -0.13
CA TRP A 80 2.39 4.25 0.24
C TRP A 80 2.80 4.53 1.69
N ASP A 81 2.58 3.58 2.60
CA ASP A 81 3.05 3.69 3.99
C ASP A 81 4.58 3.71 4.04
N ALA A 82 5.25 2.82 3.34
CA ALA A 82 6.71 2.80 3.24
C ALA A 82 7.27 4.11 2.64
N ALA A 83 6.64 4.66 1.61
CA ALA A 83 7.04 5.92 1.01
C ALA A 83 6.91 7.10 1.98
N ARG A 84 5.83 7.15 2.78
CA ARG A 84 5.63 8.17 3.81
C ARG A 84 6.66 8.06 4.93
N GLN A 85 6.94 6.85 5.41
CA GLN A 85 7.97 6.63 6.44
C GLN A 85 9.36 7.04 5.93
N GLY A 86 9.69 6.77 4.67
CA GLY A 86 10.94 7.22 4.05
C GLY A 86 11.05 8.75 3.96
N GLY A 87 9.95 9.43 3.62
CA GLY A 87 9.89 10.90 3.59
C GLY A 87 10.01 11.55 4.98
N GLU A 88 9.40 10.94 5.99
CA GLU A 88 9.54 11.37 7.39
C GLU A 88 10.97 11.18 7.90
N ALA A 89 11.58 10.03 7.60
CA ALA A 89 12.98 9.75 7.94
C ALA A 89 13.93 10.77 7.27
N GLN A 90 13.74 11.06 5.99
CA GLN A 90 14.52 12.09 5.26
C GLN A 90 14.33 13.49 5.86
N SER A 91 13.09 13.88 6.18
CA SER A 91 12.81 15.17 6.84
C SER A 91 13.50 15.25 8.21
N LYS A 92 13.42 14.20 9.02
CA LYS A 92 14.05 14.17 10.34
C LYS A 92 15.58 14.26 10.26
N VAL A 93 16.19 13.64 9.24
CA VAL A 93 17.63 13.77 8.97
C VAL A 93 17.98 15.19 8.54
N ALA A 94 17.20 15.82 7.67
CA ALA A 94 17.42 17.21 7.25
C ALA A 94 17.32 18.20 8.42
N ILE A 95 16.34 18.04 9.31
CA ILE A 95 16.20 18.88 10.51
C ILE A 95 17.38 18.67 11.49
N ARG A 96 17.88 17.44 11.62
CA ARG A 96 19.06 17.12 12.45
C ARG A 96 20.40 17.53 11.82
N GLN A 97 20.40 18.00 10.58
CA GLN A 97 21.61 18.52 9.94
C GLN A 97 21.69 20.05 10.08
N ASP A 98 20.54 20.71 10.22
CA ASP A 98 20.41 22.15 10.43
C ASP A 98 20.68 22.57 11.90
N ASP A 99 20.32 21.72 12.88
CA ASP A 99 20.59 21.97 14.31
C ASP A 99 22.06 21.75 14.72
N GLY A 100 22.87 21.13 13.86
CA GLY A 100 24.31 20.93 14.05
C GLY A 100 25.20 22.08 13.55
N SER A 101 24.64 23.03 12.79
CA SER A 101 25.36 24.24 12.36
C SER A 101 25.05 25.38 13.32
N ALA A 102 25.85 25.49 14.39
CA ALA A 102 25.98 26.70 15.16
C ALA A 102 26.44 27.85 14.24
N VAL A 103 25.50 28.48 13.54
CA VAL A 103 25.69 29.74 12.84
C VAL A 103 25.90 30.82 13.89
N GLY A 104 27.17 31.04 14.25
CA GLY A 104 27.60 32.29 14.85
C GLY A 104 27.26 33.42 13.90
N TRP A 105 26.25 34.21 14.23
CA TRP A 105 25.95 35.45 13.53
C TRP A 105 27.12 36.43 13.77
N PRO A 106 27.81 36.94 12.73
CA PRO A 106 28.70 38.07 12.92
C PRO A 106 27.85 39.34 13.06
N THR A 107 27.65 39.80 14.30
CA THR A 107 27.28 41.20 14.55
C THR A 107 28.45 42.08 14.13
N LYS A 108 28.25 42.93 13.12
CA LYS A 108 29.11 44.08 12.86
C LYS A 108 28.27 45.34 12.83
#